data_AF-A0A2E6XX99-F1
#
_entry.id   AF-A0A2E6XX99-F1
#
_cell.length_a   1.000
_cell.length_b   1.000
_cell.length_c   1.000
_cell.angle_alpha   90.00
_cell.angle_beta   90.00
_cell.angle_gamma   90.00
#
_symmetry.space_group_name_H-M   'P 1'
#
loop_
_entity.id
_entity.type
_entity.pdbx_description
1 polymer ?
#
loop_
_entity_poly.entity_id
_entity_poly.type
_entity_poly.pdbx_seq_one_letter_code
_entity_poly.pdbx_strand_id
1 'polypeptide(L)'
;MNYILKQKFYCGIMTHNNKEYPHTYPIIITPTLYQEVQEEITKQLDVVFQNMQIPKGVAQQTAQTLQQLHKDKIEFHNQQYDTLTKEYKETTKMLDNLYLDKLKSRITDSDYDKFYTRLRDQQVDVDIQLSKLQEAEDNYYITPQYVITLADKAYELFKSSEVEEKRQLIKLVLSNLELKDKNLVYNVQKPFDSIVEYNDRQEWCAR
;
A
#
# COMPACT_ATOMS: atom_id res chain seq x y z
N MET A 1 16.71 17.76 4.58
CA MET A 1 16.87 18.15 3.17
C MET A 1 15.78 19.13 2.76
N ASN A 2 16.20 20.34 2.36
CA ASN A 2 15.46 21.50 1.81
C ASN A 2 13.94 21.61 2.07
N TYR A 3 13.55 21.84 3.32
CA TYR A 3 12.28 22.51 3.67
C TYR A 3 12.24 24.00 3.22
N ILE A 4 13.40 24.55 2.84
CA ILE A 4 13.63 25.98 2.60
C ILE A 4 12.90 26.48 1.33
N LEU A 5 12.63 25.62 0.35
CA LEU A 5 12.00 26.02 -0.91
C LEU A 5 10.51 25.68 -1.01
N LYS A 6 9.90 25.12 0.05
CA LYS A 6 8.49 24.71 0.07
C LYS A 6 7.61 25.52 1.02
N GLN A 7 8.21 26.37 1.84
CA GLN A 7 7.47 27.17 2.81
C GLN A 7 7.41 28.62 2.34
N LYS A 8 6.17 29.14 2.24
CA LYS A 8 5.92 30.57 1.97
C LYS A 8 6.54 31.51 3.02
N PHE A 9 7.09 30.95 4.11
CA PHE A 9 7.83 31.65 5.15
C PHE A 9 9.02 32.44 4.58
N TYR A 10 9.76 31.87 3.62
CA TYR A 10 10.95 32.57 3.09
C TYR A 10 10.61 33.78 2.21
N CYS A 11 9.37 33.88 1.73
CA CYS A 11 8.83 35.04 1.02
C CYS A 11 7.90 35.93 1.87
N GLY A 12 7.90 35.75 3.21
CA GLY A 12 7.20 36.64 4.13
C GLY A 12 5.84 36.18 4.63
N ILE A 13 5.41 34.94 4.32
CA ILE A 13 4.06 34.44 4.63
C ILE A 13 4.16 33.20 5.53
N MET A 14 3.55 33.24 6.71
CA MET A 14 3.38 32.07 7.58
C MET A 14 1.98 31.48 7.43
N THR A 15 1.88 30.16 7.55
CA THR A 15 0.60 29.44 7.53
C THR A 15 0.29 28.91 8.92
N HIS A 16 -0.89 29.24 9.45
CA HIS A 16 -1.38 28.75 10.74
C HIS A 16 -2.86 28.38 10.61
N ASN A 17 -3.25 27.15 10.98
CA ASN A 17 -4.61 26.62 10.79
C ASN A 17 -5.17 26.82 9.36
N ASN A 18 -4.36 26.49 8.33
CA ASN A 18 -4.67 26.70 6.91
C ASN A 18 -4.99 28.16 6.51
N LYS A 19 -4.67 29.15 7.35
CA LYS A 19 -4.77 30.57 7.03
C LYS A 19 -3.39 31.18 6.87
N GLU A 20 -3.27 32.07 5.90
CA GLU A 20 -2.01 32.73 5.54
C GLU A 20 -1.93 34.11 6.19
N TYR A 21 -0.79 34.39 6.81
CA TYR A 21 -0.53 35.64 7.50
C TYR A 21 0.84 36.17 7.07
N PRO A 22 0.98 37.48 6.80
CA PRO A 22 2.30 38.07 6.67
C PRO A 22 3.02 38.00 8.02
N HIS A 23 4.30 37.65 8.01
CA HIS A 23 5.14 37.69 9.20
C HIS A 23 6.23 38.74 9.08
N THR A 24 6.83 39.09 10.21
CA THR A 24 7.83 40.16 10.30
C THR A 24 9.28 39.70 10.16
N TYR A 25 9.53 38.39 10.00
CA TYR A 25 10.89 37.89 9.79
C TYR A 25 11.51 38.39 8.47
N PRO A 26 12.85 38.54 8.41
CA PRO A 26 13.55 38.95 7.20
C PRO A 26 13.20 38.05 6.00
N ILE A 27 12.76 38.68 4.92
CA ILE A 27 12.46 38.01 3.67
C ILE A 27 13.78 37.62 3.01
N ILE A 28 13.95 36.33 2.72
CA ILE A 28 15.19 35.79 2.13
C ILE A 28 15.07 35.75 0.60
N ILE A 29 13.86 35.55 0.07
CA ILE A 29 13.56 35.48 -1.37
C ILE A 29 12.35 36.32 -1.71
N THR A 30 12.34 36.96 -2.88
CA THR A 30 11.17 37.73 -3.31
C THR A 30 9.99 36.80 -3.60
N PRO A 31 8.73 37.25 -3.39
CA PRO A 31 7.55 36.48 -3.76
C PRO A 31 7.54 36.07 -5.24
N THR A 32 8.05 36.93 -6.12
CA THR A 32 8.19 36.66 -7.55
C THR A 32 9.15 35.50 -7.83
N LEU A 33 10.34 35.51 -7.22
CA LEU A 33 11.34 34.46 -7.37
C LEU A 33 10.83 33.13 -6.77
N TYR A 34 10.12 33.18 -5.64
CA TYR A 34 9.47 32.00 -5.07
C TYR A 34 8.48 31.40 -6.06
N GLN A 35 7.65 32.22 -6.70
CA GLN A 35 6.64 31.77 -7.65
C GLN A 35 7.26 31.16 -8.91
N GLU A 36 8.30 31.79 -9.48
CA GLU A 36 9.06 31.25 -10.62
C GLU A 36 9.64 29.86 -10.32
N VAL A 37 10.21 29.67 -9.13
CA VAL A 37 10.76 28.37 -8.70
C VAL A 37 9.65 27.33 -8.53
N GLN A 38 8.50 27.70 -7.96
CA GLN A 38 7.36 26.77 -7.83
C GLN A 38 6.81 26.35 -9.20
N GLU A 39 6.72 27.28 -10.15
CA GLU A 39 6.28 26.99 -11.51
C GLU A 39 7.22 26.01 -12.21
N GLU A 40 8.55 26.19 -12.06
CA GLU A 40 9.53 25.30 -12.68
C GLU A 40 9.51 23.90 -12.07
N ILE A 41 9.37 23.78 -10.75
CA ILE A 41 9.16 22.50 -10.06
C ILE A 41 7.89 21.81 -10.57
N THR A 42 6.80 22.58 -10.74
CA THR A 42 5.52 22.04 -11.21
C THR A 42 5.63 21.50 -12.63
N LYS A 43 6.34 22.21 -13.52
CA LYS A 43 6.60 21.73 -14.89
C LYS A 43 7.40 20.44 -14.91
N GLN A 44 8.46 20.34 -14.10
CA GLN A 44 9.26 19.13 -14.04
C GLN A 44 8.45 17.95 -13.49
N LEU A 45 7.61 18.17 -12.47
CA LEU A 45 6.69 17.15 -11.97
C LEU A 45 5.64 16.74 -13.00
N ASP A 46 5.11 17.68 -13.79
CA ASP A 46 4.15 17.38 -14.86
C ASP A 46 4.71 16.34 -15.83
N VAL A 47 5.98 16.46 -16.22
CA VAL A 47 6.65 15.47 -17.10
C VAL A 47 6.77 14.11 -16.42
N VAL A 48 7.10 14.06 -15.13
CA VAL A 48 7.19 12.80 -14.37
C VAL A 48 5.84 12.09 -14.30
N PHE A 49 4.77 12.82 -14.01
CA PHE A 49 3.42 12.25 -13.96
C PHE A 49 2.88 11.87 -15.34
N GLN A 50 3.24 12.60 -16.40
CA GLN A 50 2.96 12.19 -17.78
C GLN A 50 3.67 10.88 -18.15
N ASN A 51 4.95 10.74 -17.78
CA ASN A 51 5.71 9.51 -18.00
C ASN A 51 5.30 8.37 -17.05
N MET A 52 4.41 8.60 -16.10
CA MET A 52 3.81 7.56 -15.28
C MET A 52 2.48 7.07 -15.85
N GLN A 53 1.90 7.77 -16.83
CA GLN A 53 0.62 7.40 -17.42
C GLN A 53 0.74 6.12 -18.22
N ILE A 54 -0.06 5.14 -17.82
CA ILE A 54 -0.17 3.85 -18.49
C ILE A 54 -0.95 4.05 -19.80
N PRO A 55 -0.48 3.51 -20.94
CA PRO A 55 -1.28 3.52 -22.15
C PRO A 55 -2.65 2.87 -21.91
N LYS A 56 -3.74 3.56 -22.28
CA LYS A 56 -5.12 3.15 -21.96
C LYS A 56 -5.46 1.69 -22.32
N GLY A 57 -4.90 1.18 -23.42
CA GLY A 57 -5.08 -0.20 -23.86
C GLY A 57 -4.49 -1.23 -22.88
N VAL A 58 -3.32 -0.93 -22.31
CA VAL A 58 -2.65 -1.82 -21.35
C VAL A 58 -3.25 -1.66 -19.96
N ALA A 59 -3.61 -0.45 -19.55
CA ALA A 59 -4.30 -0.21 -18.28
C ALA A 59 -5.60 -1.04 -18.15
N GLN A 60 -6.43 -1.08 -19.19
CA GLN A 60 -7.66 -1.86 -19.17
C GLN A 60 -7.42 -3.37 -19.16
N GLN A 61 -6.50 -3.88 -20.00
CA GLN A 61 -6.19 -5.31 -20.06
C GLN A 61 -5.54 -5.81 -18.77
N THR A 62 -4.60 -5.03 -18.23
CA THR A 62 -3.97 -5.34 -16.95
C THR A 62 -4.98 -5.27 -15.83
N ALA A 63 -5.84 -4.25 -15.75
CA ALA A 63 -6.88 -4.15 -14.73
C ALA A 63 -7.88 -5.32 -14.78
N GLN A 64 -8.34 -5.73 -15.97
CA GLN A 64 -9.26 -6.87 -16.12
C GLN A 64 -8.59 -8.19 -15.74
N THR A 65 -7.36 -8.42 -16.20
CA THR A 65 -6.59 -9.62 -15.85
C THR A 65 -6.31 -9.68 -14.36
N LEU A 66 -5.96 -8.54 -13.75
CA LEU A 66 -5.71 -8.44 -12.33
C LEU A 66 -6.97 -8.64 -11.49
N GLN A 67 -8.12 -8.10 -11.94
CA GLN A 67 -9.41 -8.32 -11.28
C GLN A 67 -9.79 -9.80 -11.27
N GLN A 68 -9.59 -10.51 -12.37
CA GLN A 68 -9.87 -11.94 -12.46
C GLN A 68 -8.93 -12.75 -11.54
N LEU A 69 -7.60 -12.50 -11.63
CA LEU A 69 -6.62 -13.13 -10.75
C LEU A 69 -6.87 -12.85 -9.27
N HIS A 70 -7.30 -11.63 -8.94
CA HIS A 70 -7.65 -11.23 -7.58
C HIS A 70 -8.88 -11.97 -7.09
N LYS A 71 -9.92 -12.08 -7.92
CA LYS A 71 -11.14 -12.83 -7.60
C LYS A 71 -10.83 -14.30 -7.35
N ASP A 72 -10.08 -14.94 -8.26
CA ASP A 72 -9.73 -16.36 -8.14
C ASP A 72 -8.85 -16.61 -6.89
N LYS A 73 -7.94 -15.69 -6.57
CA LYS A 73 -7.08 -15.78 -5.39
C LYS A 73 -7.81 -15.52 -4.08
N ILE A 74 -8.76 -14.57 -4.04
CA ILE A 74 -9.65 -14.36 -2.90
C ILE A 74 -10.51 -15.59 -2.68
N GLU A 75 -11.04 -16.17 -3.75
CA GLU A 75 -11.88 -17.37 -3.66
C GLU A 75 -11.07 -18.55 -3.12
N PHE A 76 -9.86 -18.79 -3.63
CA PHE A 76 -8.95 -19.80 -3.10
C PHE A 76 -8.57 -19.54 -1.63
N HIS A 77 -8.27 -18.29 -1.27
CA HIS A 77 -7.96 -17.91 0.10
C HIS A 77 -9.11 -18.17 1.06
N ASN A 78 -10.33 -17.75 0.69
CA ASN A 78 -11.54 -17.96 1.49
C ASN A 78 -11.83 -19.46 1.64
N GLN A 79 -11.66 -20.25 0.59
CA GLN A 79 -11.79 -21.71 0.66
C GLN A 79 -10.79 -22.33 1.64
N GLN A 80 -9.53 -21.89 1.62
CA GLN A 80 -8.50 -22.36 2.55
C GLN A 80 -8.83 -21.96 4.00
N TYR A 81 -9.25 -20.71 4.21
CA TYR A 81 -9.66 -20.20 5.52
C TYR A 81 -10.86 -20.97 6.08
N ASP A 82 -11.88 -21.22 5.26
CA ASP A 82 -13.08 -21.97 5.65
C ASP A 82 -12.73 -23.42 6.00
N THR A 83 -11.83 -24.04 5.24
CA THR A 83 -11.37 -25.42 5.48
C THR A 83 -10.65 -25.51 6.83
N LEU A 84 -9.66 -24.65 7.08
CA LEU A 84 -8.91 -24.61 8.33
C LEU A 84 -9.82 -24.29 9.53
N THR A 85 -10.75 -23.35 9.37
CA THR A 85 -11.73 -23.00 10.41
C THR A 85 -12.65 -24.18 10.73
N LYS A 86 -13.03 -24.96 9.72
CA LYS A 86 -13.84 -26.17 9.90
C LYS A 86 -13.07 -27.25 10.64
N GLU A 87 -11.82 -27.50 10.27
CA GLU A 87 -10.94 -28.47 10.96
C GLU A 87 -10.71 -28.08 12.43
N TYR A 88 -10.51 -26.80 12.71
CA TYR A 88 -10.39 -26.30 14.09
C TYR A 88 -11.66 -26.56 14.92
N LYS A 89 -12.84 -26.31 14.34
CA LYS A 89 -14.14 -26.58 14.98
C LYS A 89 -14.37 -28.06 15.22
N GLU A 90 -14.00 -28.92 14.27
CA GLU A 90 -14.11 -30.38 14.41
C GLU A 90 -13.18 -30.89 15.52
N THR A 91 -11.93 -30.44 15.54
CA THR A 91 -10.95 -30.79 16.59
C THR A 91 -11.41 -30.34 17.97
N THR A 92 -12.04 -29.16 18.06
CA THR A 92 -12.65 -28.66 19.31
C THR A 92 -13.78 -29.55 19.79
N LYS A 93 -14.69 -29.98 18.90
CA LYS A 93 -15.75 -30.94 19.26
C LYS A 93 -15.18 -32.29 19.70
N MET A 94 -14.08 -32.73 19.08
CA MET A 94 -13.39 -33.96 19.50
C MET A 94 -12.79 -33.84 20.90
N LEU A 95 -12.21 -32.69 21.25
CA LEU A 95 -11.73 -32.40 22.61
C LEU A 95 -12.87 -32.41 23.64
N ASP A 96 -14.00 -31.77 23.33
CA ASP A 96 -15.19 -31.77 24.19
C ASP A 96 -15.71 -33.19 24.45
N ASN A 97 -15.77 -34.01 23.38
CA ASN A 97 -16.18 -35.41 23.49
C ASN A 97 -15.17 -36.25 24.28
N LEU A 98 -13.87 -36.04 24.07
CA LEU A 98 -12.80 -36.72 24.81
C LEU A 98 -12.92 -36.44 26.32
N TYR A 99 -13.23 -35.20 26.69
CA TYR A 99 -13.49 -34.83 28.08
C TYR A 99 -14.72 -35.56 28.64
N LEU A 100 -15.82 -35.61 27.90
CA LEU A 100 -17.03 -36.33 28.30
C LEU A 100 -16.81 -37.85 28.45
N ASP A 101 -16.02 -38.46 27.57
CA ASP A 101 -15.70 -39.88 27.63
C ASP A 101 -14.78 -40.22 28.83
N LYS A 102 -13.88 -39.31 29.20
CA LYS A 102 -13.10 -39.43 30.45
C LYS A 102 -13.99 -39.38 31.69
N LEU A 103 -14.93 -38.43 31.75
CA LEU A 103 -15.90 -38.35 32.87
C LEU A 103 -16.76 -39.61 32.99
N LYS A 104 -17.04 -40.29 31.88
CA LYS A 104 -17.75 -41.57 31.84
C LYS A 104 -16.85 -42.79 32.11
N SER A 105 -15.57 -42.58 32.42
CA SER A 105 -14.56 -43.64 32.63
C SER A 105 -14.43 -44.61 31.44
N ARG A 106 -14.66 -44.13 30.20
CA ARG A 106 -14.59 -44.95 28.98
C ARG A 106 -13.16 -45.15 28.46
N ILE A 107 -12.23 -44.31 28.92
CA ILE A 107 -10.83 -44.29 28.49
C ILE A 107 -9.92 -44.22 29.72
N THR A 108 -8.70 -44.76 29.58
CA THR A 108 -7.68 -44.69 30.64
C THR A 108 -7.02 -43.31 30.67
N ASP A 109 -6.34 -42.96 31.77
CA ASP A 109 -5.60 -41.71 31.88
C ASP A 109 -4.51 -41.58 30.80
N SER A 110 -3.79 -42.68 30.51
CA SER A 110 -2.74 -42.70 29.50
C SER A 110 -3.28 -42.50 28.07
N ASP A 111 -4.46 -43.04 27.77
CA ASP A 111 -5.10 -42.85 26.46
C ASP A 111 -5.61 -41.42 26.31
N TYR A 112 -6.20 -40.86 27.37
CA TYR A 112 -6.64 -39.47 27.39
C TYR A 112 -5.49 -38.50 27.10
N ASP A 113 -4.36 -38.64 27.80
CA ASP A 113 -3.22 -37.74 27.64
C ASP A 113 -2.69 -37.78 26.20
N LYS A 114 -2.58 -38.99 25.60
CA LYS A 114 -2.16 -39.14 24.20
C LYS A 114 -3.12 -38.46 23.21
N PHE A 115 -4.42 -38.66 23.37
CA PHE A 115 -5.41 -38.03 22.48
C PHE A 115 -5.49 -36.53 22.68
N TYR A 116 -5.39 -36.06 23.92
CA TYR A 116 -5.40 -34.63 24.26
C TYR A 116 -4.18 -33.93 23.64
N THR A 117 -2.97 -34.45 23.84
CA THR A 117 -1.75 -33.90 23.23
C THR A 117 -1.88 -33.85 21.71
N ARG A 118 -2.30 -34.94 21.06
CA ARG A 118 -2.44 -34.98 19.60
C ARG A 118 -3.44 -33.95 19.07
N LEU A 119 -4.62 -33.87 19.67
CA LEU A 119 -5.66 -32.91 19.25
C LEU A 119 -5.21 -31.47 19.50
N ARG A 120 -4.45 -31.24 20.58
CA ARG A 120 -3.94 -29.91 20.89
C ARG A 120 -2.83 -29.49 19.94
N ASP A 121 -1.93 -30.40 19.57
CA ASP A 121 -0.90 -30.17 18.56
C ASP A 121 -1.53 -29.85 17.20
N GLN A 122 -2.60 -30.53 16.83
CA GLN A 122 -3.38 -30.22 15.61
C GLN A 122 -3.99 -28.81 15.66
N GLN A 123 -4.55 -28.40 16.80
CA GLN A 123 -5.07 -27.02 16.95
C GLN A 123 -3.95 -25.98 16.81
N VAL A 124 -2.77 -26.25 17.36
CA VAL A 124 -1.61 -25.34 17.26
C VAL A 124 -1.15 -25.23 15.80
N ASP A 125 -1.06 -26.34 15.06
CA ASP A 125 -0.67 -26.30 13.65
C ASP A 125 -1.67 -25.51 12.80
N VAL A 126 -2.97 -25.75 12.98
CA VAL A 126 -4.02 -25.00 12.29
C VAL A 126 -3.97 -23.50 12.62
N ASP A 127 -3.69 -23.14 13.86
CA ASP A 127 -3.57 -21.74 14.30
C ASP A 127 -2.35 -21.04 13.67
N ILE A 128 -1.23 -21.77 13.53
CA ILE A 128 -0.04 -21.29 12.79
C ILE A 128 -0.39 -21.07 11.31
N GLN A 129 -1.14 -21.97 10.69
CA GLN A 129 -1.54 -21.84 9.29
C GLN A 129 -2.50 -20.66 9.07
N LEU A 130 -3.47 -20.46 9.98
CA LEU A 130 -4.38 -19.30 9.95
C LEU A 130 -3.63 -17.98 10.13
N SER A 131 -2.67 -17.93 11.06
CA SER A 131 -1.85 -16.73 11.30
C SER A 131 -1.02 -16.36 10.07
N LYS A 132 -0.38 -17.35 9.41
CA LYS A 132 0.37 -17.13 8.16
C LYS A 132 -0.53 -16.62 7.03
N LEU A 133 -1.77 -17.11 6.99
CA LEU A 133 -2.76 -16.71 5.99
C LEU A 133 -3.18 -15.24 6.20
N GLN A 134 -3.40 -14.82 7.45
CA GLN A 134 -3.72 -13.43 7.81
C GLN A 134 -2.56 -12.46 7.56
N GLU A 135 -1.32 -12.83 7.90
CA GLU A 135 -0.14 -11.99 7.61
C GLU A 135 0.05 -11.76 6.10
N ALA A 136 -0.28 -12.76 5.27
CA ALA A 136 -0.27 -12.60 3.82
C ALA A 136 -1.37 -11.66 3.32
N GLU A 137 -2.49 -11.56 4.03
CA GLU A 137 -3.61 -10.66 3.75
C GLU A 137 -3.24 -9.20 4.06
N ASP A 138 -2.67 -8.91 5.23
CA ASP A 138 -2.28 -7.57 5.66
C ASP A 138 -1.25 -6.91 4.72
N ASN A 139 -0.31 -7.70 4.20
CA ASN A 139 0.68 -7.25 3.21
C ASN A 139 0.08 -7.05 1.80
N TYR A 140 -1.13 -7.54 1.55
CA TYR A 140 -1.80 -7.53 0.24
C TYR A 140 -2.78 -6.36 0.08
N TYR A 141 -3.16 -5.66 1.16
CA TYR A 141 -4.14 -4.57 1.14
C TYR A 141 -3.71 -3.31 0.37
N ILE A 142 -2.44 -3.17 -0.03
CA ILE A 142 -2.10 -2.29 -1.16
C ILE A 142 -2.38 -3.09 -2.44
N THR A 143 -3.65 -3.18 -2.82
CA THR A 143 -4.06 -3.98 -3.97
C THR A 143 -3.36 -3.45 -5.21
N PRO A 144 -2.73 -4.28 -6.05
CA PRO A 144 -2.11 -3.79 -7.28
C PRO A 144 -3.15 -3.16 -8.23
N GLN A 145 -4.44 -3.47 -8.06
CA GLN A 145 -5.55 -2.72 -8.65
C GLN A 145 -5.60 -1.26 -8.18
N TYR A 146 -5.48 -1.00 -6.87
CA TYR A 146 -5.40 0.35 -6.34
C TYR A 146 -4.17 1.08 -6.89
N VAL A 147 -3.01 0.43 -6.93
CA VAL A 147 -1.78 0.99 -7.50
C VAL A 147 -1.96 1.35 -8.98
N ILE A 148 -2.51 0.45 -9.80
CA ILE A 148 -2.74 0.69 -11.23
C ILE A 148 -3.77 1.81 -11.44
N THR A 149 -4.88 1.78 -10.70
CA THR A 149 -5.91 2.84 -10.80
C THR A 149 -5.36 4.19 -10.36
N LEU A 150 -4.49 4.21 -9.35
CA LEU A 150 -3.84 5.42 -8.88
C LEU A 150 -2.82 5.91 -9.90
N ALA A 151 -1.99 5.03 -10.49
CA ALA A 151 -1.02 5.40 -11.53
C ALA A 151 -1.70 5.94 -12.80
N ASP A 152 -2.79 5.30 -13.25
CA ASP A 152 -3.59 5.74 -14.41
C ASP A 152 -4.21 7.13 -14.17
N LYS A 153 -4.74 7.35 -12.97
CA LYS A 153 -5.37 8.62 -12.57
C LYS A 153 -4.38 9.64 -12.00
N ALA A 154 -3.13 9.28 -11.74
CA ALA A 154 -2.18 10.15 -11.03
C ALA A 154 -1.95 11.46 -11.78
N TYR A 155 -1.85 11.40 -13.11
CA TYR A 155 -1.73 12.60 -13.93
C TYR A 155 -2.98 13.49 -13.89
N GLU A 156 -4.17 12.88 -14.00
CA GLU A 156 -5.44 13.63 -13.97
C GLU A 156 -5.68 14.25 -12.59
N LEU A 157 -5.42 13.51 -11.51
CA LEU A 157 -5.44 13.98 -10.13
C LEU A 157 -4.42 15.10 -9.94
N PHE A 158 -3.17 14.93 -10.37
CA PHE A 158 -2.15 15.98 -10.27
C PHE A 158 -2.54 17.28 -10.97
N LYS A 159 -3.25 17.20 -12.11
CA LYS A 159 -3.69 18.37 -12.87
C LYS A 159 -4.92 19.05 -12.25
N SER A 160 -5.85 18.28 -11.69
CA SER A 160 -7.14 18.78 -11.18
C SER A 160 -7.14 19.11 -9.68
N SER A 161 -6.18 18.60 -8.92
CA SER A 161 -6.11 18.76 -7.47
C SER A 161 -5.60 20.11 -6.98
N GLU A 162 -6.08 20.51 -5.81
CA GLU A 162 -5.55 21.68 -5.08
C GLU A 162 -4.12 21.43 -4.56
N VAL A 163 -3.42 22.49 -4.16
CA VAL A 163 -1.99 22.45 -3.78
C VAL A 163 -1.69 21.39 -2.72
N GLU A 164 -2.57 21.19 -1.74
CA GLU A 164 -2.34 20.19 -0.69
C GLU A 164 -2.61 18.75 -1.14
N GLU A 165 -3.60 18.53 -2.00
CA GLU A 165 -3.83 17.22 -2.61
C GLU A 165 -2.67 16.82 -3.52
N LYS A 166 -2.13 17.76 -4.32
CA LYS A 166 -0.90 17.54 -5.09
C LYS A 166 0.27 17.16 -4.18
N ARG A 167 0.41 17.83 -3.03
CA ARG A 167 1.47 17.52 -2.06
C ARG A 167 1.31 16.12 -1.47
N GLN A 168 0.09 15.69 -1.16
CA GLN A 168 -0.18 14.34 -0.69
C GLN A 168 0.14 13.30 -1.76
N LEU A 169 -0.27 13.54 -3.01
CA LEU A 169 0.03 12.66 -4.14
C LEU A 169 1.54 12.55 -4.39
N ILE A 170 2.27 13.66 -4.38
CA ILE A 170 3.75 13.67 -4.50
C ILE A 170 4.38 12.86 -3.36
N LYS A 171 3.90 13.03 -2.11
CA LYS A 171 4.45 12.30 -0.96
C LYS A 171 4.16 10.80 -1.02
N LEU A 172 3.08 10.40 -1.67
CA LEU A 172 2.68 9.01 -1.84
C LEU A 172 3.52 8.33 -2.94
N VAL A 173 3.78 9.03 -4.04
CA VAL A 173 4.44 8.46 -5.23
C VAL A 173 5.96 8.65 -5.19
N LEU A 174 6.45 9.77 -4.67
CA LEU A 174 7.85 10.16 -4.67
C LEU A 174 8.39 10.27 -3.23
N SER A 175 9.66 9.94 -3.05
CA SER A 175 10.43 10.07 -1.82
C SER A 175 11.74 10.79 -2.10
N ASN A 176 12.33 11.38 -1.06
CA ASN A 176 13.62 12.09 -1.15
C ASN A 176 13.68 13.16 -2.26
N LEU A 177 12.55 13.86 -2.49
CA LEU A 177 12.47 14.88 -3.53
C LEU A 177 13.32 16.11 -3.18
N GLU A 178 14.41 16.28 -3.91
CA GLU A 178 15.43 17.32 -3.73
C GLU A 178 15.65 18.10 -5.02
N LEU A 179 15.81 19.43 -4.91
CA LEU A 179 16.25 20.25 -6.03
C LEU A 179 17.77 20.40 -5.96
N LYS A 180 18.50 19.84 -6.93
CA LYS A 180 19.95 20.02 -7.08
C LYS A 180 20.24 20.66 -8.43
N ASP A 181 20.92 21.81 -8.41
CA ASP A 181 21.35 22.52 -9.62
C ASP A 181 20.23 22.72 -10.66
N LYS A 182 19.03 23.09 -10.17
CA LYS A 182 17.77 23.28 -10.94
C LYS A 182 17.06 22.01 -11.41
N ASN A 183 17.60 20.83 -11.14
CA ASN A 183 16.97 19.55 -11.46
C ASN A 183 16.36 18.89 -10.23
N LEU A 184 15.17 18.30 -10.38
CA LEU A 184 14.56 17.44 -9.37
C LEU A 184 15.25 16.08 -9.33
N VAL A 185 15.84 15.76 -8.19
CA VAL A 185 16.32 14.41 -7.83
C VAL A 185 15.27 13.80 -6.92
N TYR A 186 14.78 12.61 -7.26
CA TYR A 186 13.74 11.93 -6.50
C TYR A 186 13.88 10.41 -6.61
N ASN A 187 13.34 9.70 -5.62
CA ASN A 187 13.19 8.26 -5.66
C ASN A 187 11.70 7.92 -5.75
N VAL A 188 11.30 7.15 -6.75
CA VAL A 188 9.92 6.65 -6.86
C VAL A 188 9.69 5.61 -5.76
N GLN A 189 8.58 5.70 -5.04
CA GLN A 189 8.25 4.77 -3.97
C GLN A 189 7.73 3.44 -4.52
N LYS A 190 8.03 2.33 -3.86
CA LYS A 190 7.41 1.04 -4.15
C LYS A 190 5.92 1.10 -3.81
N PRO A 191 5.03 0.53 -4.66
CA PRO A 191 5.31 -0.25 -5.87
C PRO A 191 5.30 0.55 -7.20
N PHE A 192 5.31 1.89 -7.16
CA PHE A 192 5.27 2.75 -8.36
C PHE A 192 6.59 2.76 -9.14
N ASP A 193 7.71 2.42 -8.49
CA ASP A 193 9.04 2.31 -9.10
C ASP A 193 9.04 1.36 -10.29
N SER A 194 8.42 0.21 -10.12
CA SER A 194 8.32 -0.84 -11.13
C SER A 194 7.56 -0.32 -12.35
N ILE A 195 6.48 0.43 -12.15
CA ILE A 195 5.66 0.99 -13.25
C ILE A 195 6.48 1.98 -14.10
N VAL A 196 7.25 2.85 -13.46
CA VAL A 196 8.12 3.81 -14.16
C VAL A 196 9.24 3.09 -14.92
N GLU A 197 9.87 2.09 -14.30
CA GLU A 197 10.91 1.28 -14.95
C GLU A 197 10.40 0.55 -16.20
N TYR A 198 9.16 0.03 -16.17
CA TYR A 198 8.56 -0.62 -17.35
C TYR A 198 8.21 0.38 -18.45
N ASN A 199 7.80 1.60 -18.11
CA ASN A 199 7.48 2.62 -19.11
C ASN A 199 8.74 3.16 -19.81
N ASP A 200 9.82 3.38 -19.06
CA ASP A 200 11.11 3.81 -19.61
C ASP A 200 11.71 2.77 -20.58
N ARG A 201 11.44 1.48 -20.35
CA ARG A 201 11.91 0.38 -21.21
C ARG A 201 11.03 0.14 -22.44
N GLN A 202 9.86 0.78 -22.56
CA GLN A 202 8.82 0.45 -23.55
C GLN A 202 8.42 -1.05 -23.55
N GLU A 203 8.79 -1.80 -22.51
CA GLU A 203 8.57 -3.24 -22.36
C GLU A 203 7.27 -3.46 -21.59
N TRP A 204 6.16 -2.94 -22.11
CA TRP A 204 4.83 -3.21 -21.57
C TRP A 204 4.37 -4.66 -21.82
N CYS A 205 5.11 -5.39 -22.66
CA CYS A 205 4.87 -6.79 -22.97
C CYS A 205 6.19 -7.56 -23.10
N ALA A 206 6.48 -8.47 -22.18
CA ALA A 206 6.79 -9.88 -22.48
C ALA A 206 7.20 -10.66 -21.23
N ARG A 207 6.23 -11.28 -20.55
CA ARG A 207 6.11 -12.75 -20.41
C ARG A 207 4.88 -13.12 -19.58
#